data_AF-A0A6N2CLW3-F1
#
_entry.id   AF-A0A6N2CLW3-F1
#
_cell.length_a   1.000
_cell.length_b   1.000
_cell.length_c   1.000
_cell.angle_alpha   90.00
_cell.angle_beta   90.00
_cell.angle_gamma   90.00
#
_symmetry.space_group_name_H-M   'P 1'
#
loop_
_entity.id
_entity.type
_entity.pdbx_description
1 polymer ?
#
loop_
_entity_poly.entity_id
_entity_poly.type
_entity_poly.pdbx_seq_one_letter_code
_entity_poly.pdbx_strand_id
1 'polypeptide(L)'
;MPLATHSPSARHRCRPTGQEGFAVIIALSLMSFVLLIVLSLVLLATVETTNAENAKARLLARENARLGLMIALGELQKHAGPDQRVTARADILGGGNHAAHAQYWTGIWNTTNPSAAPQWLVSGNNPDPSTPLNDQNSIVLNVYDPSDYSNSLGLTGAIRRETRVPSVSIDLGRLRGEFAYW
;
A
#
# COMPACT_ATOMS: atom_id res chain seq x y z
N MET A 1 101.70 -33.79 13.86
CA MET A 1 100.36 -34.40 13.74
C MET A 1 99.69 -34.42 15.11
N PRO A 2 98.41 -34.06 15.31
CA PRO A 2 97.45 -33.38 14.44
C PRO A 2 96.87 -32.05 15.02
N LEU A 3 95.97 -31.46 14.24
CA LEU A 3 95.27 -30.17 14.32
C LEU A 3 94.51 -29.89 15.63
N ALA A 4 94.51 -28.61 16.06
CA ALA A 4 93.43 -28.02 16.84
C ALA A 4 92.85 -26.81 16.07
N THR A 5 91.65 -27.01 15.56
CA THR A 5 90.82 -26.07 14.82
C THR A 5 90.27 -24.99 15.74
N HIS A 6 90.48 -23.70 15.43
CA HIS A 6 89.77 -22.61 16.12
C HIS A 6 88.72 -21.98 15.20
N SER A 7 87.49 -22.41 15.44
CA SER A 7 86.21 -21.68 15.45
C SER A 7 85.92 -20.64 14.34
N PRO A 8 84.95 -20.91 13.45
CA PRO A 8 84.31 -19.86 12.65
C PRO A 8 83.31 -19.06 13.49
N SER A 9 83.48 -17.74 13.54
CA SER A 9 82.58 -16.81 14.20
C SER A 9 81.25 -16.69 13.45
N ALA A 10 80.24 -17.46 13.87
CA ALA A 10 78.87 -17.30 13.39
C ALA A 10 78.28 -15.98 13.88
N ARG A 11 78.14 -15.00 12.98
CA ARG A 11 77.44 -13.74 13.26
C ARG A 11 75.94 -14.02 13.33
N HIS A 12 75.39 -14.12 14.54
CA HIS A 12 73.95 -14.10 14.75
C HIS A 12 73.38 -12.77 14.31
N ARG A 13 72.65 -12.79 13.20
CA ARG A 13 71.86 -11.66 12.72
C ARG A 13 70.55 -11.69 13.52
N CYS A 14 70.47 -10.90 14.60
CA CYS A 14 69.22 -10.67 15.30
C CYS A 14 68.21 -10.08 14.30
N ARG A 15 67.20 -10.87 13.93
CA ARG A 15 65.99 -10.35 13.26
C ARG A 15 65.20 -9.60 14.34
N PRO A 16 64.81 -8.33 14.10
CA PRO A 16 63.89 -7.65 14.98
C PRO A 16 62.52 -8.35 14.90
N THR A 17 62.22 -9.19 15.89
CA THR A 17 60.88 -9.76 16.12
C THR A 17 60.08 -8.74 16.92
N GLY A 18 59.43 -7.80 16.24
CA GLY A 18 58.83 -6.65 16.94
C GLY A 18 57.55 -6.06 16.37
N GLN A 19 56.94 -6.62 15.32
CA GLN A 19 55.76 -5.98 14.69
C GLN A 19 54.69 -6.93 14.11
N GLU A 20 54.84 -8.25 14.23
CA GLU A 20 53.94 -9.19 13.52
C GLU A 20 52.50 -9.20 14.07
N GLY A 21 52.28 -8.84 15.34
CA GLY A 21 50.94 -8.73 15.93
C GLY A 21 50.22 -7.39 15.67
N PHE A 22 50.96 -6.28 15.60
CA PHE A 22 50.37 -4.94 15.44
C PHE A 22 49.76 -4.74 14.05
N ALA A 23 50.40 -5.27 13.01
CA ALA A 23 49.88 -5.25 11.65
C ALA A 23 48.55 -6.01 11.53
N VAL A 24 48.41 -7.14 12.24
CA VAL A 24 47.18 -7.93 12.24
C VAL A 24 46.03 -7.17 12.89
N ILE A 25 46.28 -6.46 14.00
CA ILE A 25 45.26 -5.64 14.67
C ILE A 25 44.82 -4.48 13.76
N ILE A 26 45.77 -3.79 13.10
CA ILE A 26 45.44 -2.73 12.14
C ILE A 26 44.63 -3.30 10.98
N ALA A 27 45.04 -4.44 10.40
CA ALA A 27 44.31 -5.08 9.31
C ALA A 27 42.88 -5.48 9.71
N LEU A 28 42.70 -6.06 10.90
CA LEU A 28 41.39 -6.39 11.45
C LEU A 28 40.53 -5.15 11.68
N SER A 29 41.10 -4.08 12.23
CA SER A 29 40.37 -2.82 12.44
C SER A 29 39.94 -2.18 11.12
N LEU A 30 40.81 -2.23 10.09
CA LEU A 30 40.55 -1.66 8.78
C LEU A 30 39.51 -2.49 8.01
N MET A 31 39.59 -3.82 8.08
CA MET A 31 38.55 -4.71 7.55
C MET A 31 37.21 -4.48 8.25
N SER A 32 37.19 -4.43 9.58
CA SER A 32 35.96 -4.19 10.34
C SER A 32 35.36 -2.82 10.01
N PHE A 33 36.18 -1.79 9.83
CA PHE A 33 35.70 -0.45 9.46
C PHE A 33 35.10 -0.43 8.05
N VAL A 34 35.76 -1.07 7.08
CA VAL A 34 35.23 -1.20 5.71
C VAL A 34 33.92 -1.99 5.70
N LEU A 35 33.82 -3.07 6.47
CA LEU A 35 32.58 -3.85 6.60
C LEU A 35 31.43 -3.01 7.16
N LEU A 36 31.69 -2.18 8.18
CA LEU A 36 30.68 -1.27 8.72
C LEU A 36 30.22 -0.24 7.68
N ILE A 37 31.14 0.31 6.89
CA ILE A 37 30.79 1.24 5.81
C ILE A 37 29.90 0.55 4.78
N VAL A 38 30.30 -0.62 4.28
CA VAL A 38 29.53 -1.36 3.28
C VAL A 38 28.15 -1.72 3.83
N LEU A 39 28.06 -2.21 5.07
CA LEU A 39 26.78 -2.53 5.70
C LEU A 39 25.88 -1.29 5.81
N SER A 40 26.42 -0.15 6.22
CA SER A 40 25.65 1.10 6.32
C SER A 40 25.05 1.53 4.98
N LEU A 41 25.82 1.43 3.90
CA LEU A 41 25.38 1.77 2.55
C LEU A 41 24.33 0.77 2.03
N VAL A 42 24.52 -0.52 2.29
CA VAL A 42 23.55 -1.57 1.90
C VAL A 42 22.22 -1.36 2.62
N LEU A 43 22.24 -1.07 3.92
CA LEU A 43 21.03 -0.79 4.68
C LEU A 43 20.30 0.45 4.16
N LEU A 44 21.04 1.53 3.90
CA LEU A 44 20.45 2.75 3.34
C LEU A 44 19.81 2.49 1.98
N ALA A 45 20.52 1.85 1.05
CA ALA A 45 20.00 1.53 -0.28
C ALA A 45 18.74 0.65 -0.22
N THR A 46 18.69 -0.30 0.71
CA THR A 46 17.51 -1.16 0.90
C THR A 46 16.30 -0.37 1.41
N VAL A 47 16.51 0.53 2.38
CA VAL A 47 15.46 1.41 2.91
C VAL A 47 14.97 2.38 1.83
N GLU A 48 15.88 2.99 1.07
CA GLU A 48 15.52 3.87 -0.05
C GLU A 48 14.73 3.15 -1.13
N THR A 49 15.12 1.92 -1.49
CA THR A 49 14.39 1.10 -2.47
C THR A 49 12.98 0.79 -1.97
N THR A 50 12.85 0.34 -0.71
CA THR A 50 11.56 0.05 -0.08
C THR A 50 10.68 1.32 -0.03
N ASN A 51 11.27 2.46 0.28
CA ASN A 51 10.56 3.74 0.31
C ASN A 51 10.09 4.18 -1.08
N ALA A 52 10.93 3.99 -2.11
CA ALA A 52 10.58 4.31 -3.49
C ALA A 52 9.42 3.42 -4.00
N GLU A 53 9.43 2.13 -3.67
CA GLU A 53 8.34 1.21 -4.00
C GLU A 53 7.03 1.62 -3.31
N ASN A 54 7.09 1.96 -2.01
CA ASN A 54 5.93 2.46 -1.27
C ASN A 54 5.39 3.77 -1.83
N ALA A 55 6.27 4.70 -2.20
CA ALA A 55 5.89 5.97 -2.82
C ALA A 55 5.20 5.73 -4.17
N LYS A 56 5.74 4.83 -4.98
CA LYS A 56 5.14 4.42 -6.26
C LYS A 56 3.76 3.79 -6.07
N ALA A 57 3.61 2.86 -5.14
CA ALA A 57 2.31 2.22 -4.86
C ALA A 57 1.25 3.25 -4.43
N ARG A 58 1.62 4.22 -3.59
CA ARG A 58 0.73 5.31 -3.17
C ARG A 58 0.33 6.21 -4.34
N LEU A 59 1.24 6.51 -5.25
CA LEU A 59 0.93 7.30 -6.45
C LEU A 59 -0.05 6.56 -7.36
N LEU A 60 0.16 5.27 -7.61
CA LEU A 60 -0.76 4.46 -8.40
C LEU A 60 -2.16 4.39 -7.77
N ALA A 61 -2.24 4.20 -6.46
CA ALA A 61 -3.52 4.22 -5.74
C ALA A 61 -4.25 5.56 -5.88
N ARG A 62 -3.52 6.69 -5.83
CA ARG A 62 -4.09 8.03 -6.02
C ARG A 62 -4.60 8.25 -7.44
N GLU A 63 -3.87 7.81 -8.45
CA GLU A 63 -4.31 7.93 -9.84
C GLU A 63 -5.54 7.06 -10.12
N ASN A 64 -5.59 5.83 -9.58
CA ASN A 64 -6.78 4.98 -9.67
C ASN A 64 -7.99 5.62 -8.97
N ALA A 65 -7.79 6.21 -7.78
CA ALA A 65 -8.84 6.93 -7.07
C ALA A 65 -9.32 8.17 -7.84
N ARG A 66 -8.40 8.92 -8.46
CA ARG A 66 -8.73 10.08 -9.31
C ARG A 66 -9.54 9.67 -10.52
N LEU A 67 -9.16 8.58 -11.18
CA LEU A 67 -9.93 8.01 -12.28
C LEU A 67 -11.32 7.58 -11.82
N GLY A 68 -11.42 6.83 -10.72
CA GLY A 68 -12.70 6.44 -10.12
C GLY A 68 -13.60 7.64 -9.82
N LEU A 69 -13.05 8.72 -9.27
CA LEU A 69 -13.77 9.97 -9.01
C LEU A 69 -14.27 10.64 -10.31
N MET A 70 -13.43 10.72 -11.34
CA MET A 70 -13.84 11.30 -12.63
C MET A 70 -14.97 10.50 -13.28
N ILE A 71 -14.93 9.17 -13.19
CA ILE A 71 -15.99 8.29 -13.68
C ILE A 71 -17.28 8.50 -12.86
N ALA A 72 -17.17 8.48 -11.53
CA ALA A 72 -18.31 8.68 -10.63
C ALA A 72 -19.01 10.02 -10.89
N LEU A 73 -18.22 11.09 -11.07
CA LEU A 73 -18.75 12.41 -11.40
C LEU A 73 -19.44 12.43 -12.77
N GLY A 74 -18.87 11.74 -13.77
CA GLY A 74 -19.46 11.60 -15.10
C GLY A 74 -20.80 10.87 -15.06
N GLU A 75 -20.88 9.73 -14.36
CA GLU A 75 -22.13 8.99 -14.18
C GLU A 75 -23.17 9.80 -13.39
N LEU A 76 -22.74 10.53 -12.35
CA LEU A 76 -23.60 11.45 -11.62
C LEU A 76 -24.16 12.54 -12.56
N GLN A 77 -23.33 13.22 -13.35
CA GLN A 77 -23.79 14.27 -14.26
C GLN A 77 -24.74 13.73 -15.35
N LYS A 78 -24.40 12.56 -15.91
CA LYS A 78 -25.21 11.89 -16.93
C LYS A 78 -26.60 11.52 -16.40
N HIS A 79 -26.69 11.04 -15.17
CA HIS A 79 -27.94 10.54 -14.60
C HIS A 79 -28.72 11.58 -13.77
N ALA A 80 -28.05 12.59 -13.23
CA ALA A 80 -28.65 13.71 -12.47
C ALA A 80 -28.86 14.97 -13.32
N GLY A 81 -28.56 14.95 -14.61
CA GLY A 81 -28.79 16.07 -15.53
C GLY A 81 -30.28 16.45 -15.69
N PRO A 82 -31.22 15.50 -15.83
CA PRO A 82 -32.64 15.81 -15.87
C PRO A 82 -33.17 16.26 -14.49
N ASP A 83 -33.97 17.33 -14.46
CA ASP A 83 -34.55 17.91 -13.24
C ASP A 83 -35.53 16.98 -12.49
N GLN A 84 -35.96 15.90 -13.13
CA GLN A 84 -36.88 14.89 -12.59
C GLN A 84 -36.16 13.74 -11.86
N ARG A 85 -35.02 14.04 -11.24
CA ARG A 85 -34.14 13.05 -10.61
C ARG A 85 -33.89 13.40 -9.15
N VAL A 86 -34.05 12.42 -8.28
CA VAL A 86 -33.82 12.58 -6.83
C VAL A 86 -32.76 11.58 -6.39
N THR A 87 -31.77 12.03 -5.62
CA THR A 87 -30.77 11.16 -5.01
C THR A 87 -31.23 10.69 -3.64
N ALA A 88 -31.11 9.39 -3.38
CA ALA A 88 -31.48 8.78 -2.11
C ALA A 88 -30.62 7.55 -1.83
N ARG A 89 -30.37 7.28 -0.54
CA ARG A 89 -29.61 6.09 -0.12
C ARG A 89 -30.44 4.83 -0.26
N ALA A 90 -29.77 3.68 -0.39
CA ALA A 90 -30.42 2.38 -0.47
C ALA A 90 -31.26 2.03 0.76
N ASP A 91 -30.90 2.57 1.93
CA ASP A 91 -31.65 2.42 3.18
C ASP A 91 -33.15 2.78 3.07
N ILE A 92 -33.52 3.68 2.14
CA ILE A 92 -34.93 4.07 1.90
C ILE A 92 -35.78 2.91 1.35
N LEU A 93 -35.17 1.89 0.74
CA LEU A 93 -35.89 0.68 0.28
C LEU A 93 -36.46 -0.17 1.44
N GLY A 94 -36.04 0.09 2.68
CA GLY A 94 -36.41 -0.71 3.85
C GLY A 94 -35.61 -2.00 3.99
N GLY A 95 -35.61 -2.54 5.21
CA GLY A 95 -34.86 -3.76 5.55
C GLY A 95 -35.33 -4.97 4.74
N GLY A 96 -34.39 -5.69 4.13
CA GLY A 96 -34.64 -6.90 3.33
C GLY A 96 -34.60 -6.71 1.81
N ASN A 97 -34.64 -5.45 1.33
CA ASN A 97 -34.53 -5.13 -0.11
C ASN A 97 -33.12 -4.73 -0.54
N HIS A 98 -32.17 -4.71 0.41
CA HIS A 98 -30.76 -4.43 0.19
C HIS A 98 -29.93 -5.30 1.16
N ALA A 99 -28.74 -5.69 0.74
CA ALA A 99 -27.78 -6.34 1.62
C ALA A 99 -27.17 -5.31 2.59
N ALA A 100 -26.70 -5.77 3.75
CA ALA A 100 -26.13 -4.90 4.78
C ALA A 100 -24.96 -4.04 4.27
N HIS A 101 -24.18 -4.55 3.31
CA HIS A 101 -23.07 -3.83 2.71
C HIS A 101 -23.50 -2.71 1.75
N ALA A 102 -24.74 -2.74 1.25
CA ALA A 102 -25.25 -1.80 0.25
C ALA A 102 -26.11 -0.69 0.85
N GLN A 103 -26.37 -0.72 2.15
CA GLN A 103 -27.25 0.24 2.85
C GLN A 103 -26.89 1.70 2.56
N TYR A 104 -25.59 2.00 2.48
CA TYR A 104 -25.09 3.35 2.28
C TYR A 104 -24.98 3.77 0.81
N TRP A 105 -25.23 2.87 -0.15
CA TRP A 105 -25.10 3.19 -1.57
C TRP A 105 -26.06 4.30 -1.99
N THR A 106 -25.57 5.20 -2.85
CA THR A 106 -26.37 6.31 -3.37
C THR A 106 -27.04 5.91 -4.68
N GLY A 107 -28.37 6.01 -4.75
CA GLY A 107 -29.15 5.76 -5.95
C GLY A 107 -29.81 7.03 -6.48
N ILE A 108 -30.02 7.10 -7.80
CA ILE A 108 -30.82 8.12 -8.47
C ILE A 108 -32.18 7.54 -8.85
N TRP A 109 -33.23 8.20 -8.40
CA TRP A 109 -34.62 7.84 -8.60
C TRP A 109 -35.27 8.73 -9.65
N ASN A 110 -36.18 8.16 -10.44
CA ASN A 110 -36.98 8.90 -11.41
C ASN A 110 -38.30 9.34 -10.75
N THR A 111 -38.55 10.65 -10.64
CA THR A 111 -39.83 11.13 -10.06
C THR A 111 -41.03 10.94 -11.00
N THR A 112 -40.79 10.73 -12.29
CA THR A 112 -41.84 10.62 -13.31
C THR A 112 -42.36 9.19 -13.45
N ASN A 113 -41.55 8.20 -13.07
CA ASN A 113 -41.96 6.80 -13.02
C ASN A 113 -41.53 6.19 -11.67
N PRO A 114 -42.43 6.17 -10.67
CA PRO A 114 -42.13 5.67 -9.34
C PRO A 114 -41.86 4.15 -9.29
N SER A 115 -42.22 3.42 -10.35
CA SER A 115 -41.96 1.97 -10.45
C SER A 115 -40.63 1.65 -11.16
N ALA A 116 -39.91 2.65 -11.68
CA ALA A 116 -38.61 2.44 -12.31
C ALA A 116 -37.56 2.13 -11.24
N ALA A 117 -36.70 1.13 -11.51
CA ALA A 117 -35.59 0.80 -10.64
C ALA A 117 -34.62 2.00 -10.53
N PRO A 118 -34.07 2.27 -9.33
CA PRO A 118 -33.07 3.32 -9.15
C PRO A 118 -31.78 2.97 -9.87
N GLN A 119 -31.09 3.99 -10.37
CA GLN A 119 -29.74 3.85 -10.89
C GLN A 119 -28.74 4.02 -9.74
N TRP A 120 -28.01 2.96 -9.40
CA TRP A 120 -27.00 3.03 -8.34
C TRP A 120 -25.71 3.69 -8.84
N LEU A 121 -25.22 4.68 -8.11
CA LEU A 121 -23.97 5.41 -8.40
C LEU A 121 -22.77 4.69 -7.77
N VAL A 122 -22.63 3.42 -8.10
CA VAL A 122 -21.68 2.52 -7.49
C VAL A 122 -20.83 1.90 -8.58
N SER A 123 -19.53 1.73 -8.33
CA SER A 123 -18.64 1.07 -9.29
C SER A 123 -19.10 -0.35 -9.59
N GLY A 124 -19.06 -0.74 -10.86
CA GLY A 124 -19.50 -2.05 -11.33
C GLY A 124 -20.38 -1.96 -12.57
N ASN A 125 -20.54 -3.07 -13.26
CA ASN A 125 -21.40 -3.14 -14.42
C ASN A 125 -22.81 -3.55 -13.94
N ASN A 126 -23.74 -2.59 -13.93
CA ASN A 126 -25.12 -2.76 -13.48
C ASN A 126 -25.25 -3.23 -12.01
N PRO A 127 -24.73 -2.44 -11.05
CA PRO A 127 -24.75 -2.76 -9.62
C PRO A 127 -26.16 -3.07 -9.10
N ASP A 128 -26.29 -4.15 -8.34
CA ASP A 128 -27.53 -4.55 -7.66
C ASP A 128 -27.25 -4.70 -6.14
N PRO A 129 -27.94 -3.93 -5.28
CA PRO A 129 -27.72 -3.90 -3.83
C PRO A 129 -28.09 -5.21 -3.13
N SER A 130 -28.75 -6.15 -3.82
CA SER A 130 -29.06 -7.48 -3.30
C SER A 130 -27.97 -8.52 -3.61
N THR A 131 -27.06 -8.22 -4.53
CA THR A 131 -25.99 -9.16 -4.91
C THR A 131 -24.93 -9.25 -3.82
N PRO A 132 -24.57 -10.45 -3.33
CA PRO A 132 -23.56 -10.59 -2.30
C PRO A 132 -22.17 -10.25 -2.86
N LEU A 133 -21.46 -9.35 -2.17
CA LEU A 133 -20.08 -8.99 -2.46
C LEU A 133 -19.10 -9.78 -1.58
N ASN A 134 -17.97 -10.17 -2.16
CA ASN A 134 -16.89 -10.92 -1.53
C ASN A 134 -15.53 -10.25 -1.79
N ASP A 135 -14.45 -10.77 -1.20
CA ASP A 135 -13.10 -10.19 -1.33
C ASP A 135 -12.52 -10.19 -2.75
N GLN A 136 -13.10 -10.93 -3.69
CA GLN A 136 -12.62 -11.03 -5.06
C GLN A 136 -13.27 -10.01 -6.00
N ASN A 137 -14.44 -9.50 -5.64
CA ASN A 137 -15.24 -8.62 -6.50
C ASN A 137 -15.59 -7.29 -5.83
N SER A 138 -15.00 -6.98 -4.67
CA SER A 138 -15.31 -5.76 -3.94
C SER A 138 -14.14 -5.20 -3.16
N ILE A 139 -14.15 -3.87 -3.04
CA ILE A 139 -13.26 -3.11 -2.16
C ILE A 139 -14.07 -2.65 -0.95
N VAL A 140 -13.48 -2.78 0.24
CA VAL A 140 -14.03 -2.22 1.47
C VAL A 140 -13.70 -0.74 1.53
N LEU A 141 -14.74 0.09 1.57
CA LEU A 141 -14.64 1.53 1.75
C LEU A 141 -15.18 1.90 3.14
N ASN A 142 -14.44 2.78 3.83
CA ASN A 142 -14.86 3.28 5.12
C ASN A 142 -16.02 4.26 4.94
N VAL A 143 -17.10 4.06 5.67
CA VAL A 143 -18.17 5.04 5.80
C VAL A 143 -17.80 5.99 6.94
N TYR A 144 -17.87 7.29 6.66
CA TYR A 144 -17.81 8.29 7.71
C TYR A 144 -19.20 8.42 8.34
N ASP A 145 -19.34 8.04 9.60
CA ASP A 145 -20.56 8.23 10.38
C ASP A 145 -20.41 9.43 11.33
N PRO A 146 -21.13 10.54 11.12
CA PRO A 146 -21.05 11.70 12.00
C PRO A 146 -21.69 11.46 13.37
N SER A 147 -22.34 10.32 13.64
CA SER A 147 -22.85 10.00 14.99
C SER A 147 -21.81 9.35 15.90
N ASP A 148 -20.67 8.92 15.35
CA ASP A 148 -19.59 8.24 16.07
C ASP A 148 -18.53 9.23 16.61
N TYR A 149 -18.97 10.31 17.27
CA TYR A 149 -18.09 11.22 18.02
C TYR A 149 -17.67 10.61 19.38
N SER A 150 -17.12 9.40 19.40
CA SER A 150 -16.33 8.93 20.55
C SER A 150 -14.86 9.14 20.22
N ASN A 151 -14.22 10.08 20.90
CA ASN A 151 -12.82 10.47 20.72
C ASN A 151 -11.85 9.27 20.62
N SER A 152 -11.54 8.83 19.40
CA SER A 152 -10.32 8.08 19.12
C SER A 152 -9.54 8.84 18.05
N LEU A 153 -8.67 9.74 18.49
CA LEU A 153 -7.55 10.23 17.70
C LEU A 153 -6.61 9.05 17.41
N GLY A 154 -7.00 8.22 16.45
CA GLY A 154 -6.30 7.00 16.10
C GLY A 154 -6.97 6.33 14.92
N LEU A 155 -6.21 6.11 13.84
CA LEU A 155 -6.59 5.34 12.65
C LEU A 155 -7.03 3.88 12.93
N THR A 156 -7.02 3.48 14.20
CA THR A 156 -7.13 2.12 14.72
C THR A 156 -8.37 1.86 15.58
N GLY A 157 -9.27 2.84 15.80
CA GLY A 157 -10.36 2.71 16.79
C GLY A 157 -11.76 3.20 16.41
N ALA A 158 -11.98 3.73 15.21
CA ALA A 158 -13.36 3.92 14.74
C ALA A 158 -13.99 2.54 14.57
N ILE A 159 -15.18 2.29 15.13
CA ILE A 159 -16.02 1.16 14.73
C ILE A 159 -16.27 1.36 13.25
N ARG A 160 -15.46 0.75 12.38
CA ARG A 160 -15.51 0.99 10.95
C ARG A 160 -16.81 0.41 10.44
N ARG A 161 -17.78 1.27 10.18
CA ARG A 161 -18.88 0.92 9.30
C ARG A 161 -18.28 0.77 7.90
N GLU A 162 -18.06 -0.48 7.54
CA GLU A 162 -17.44 -0.89 6.28
C GLU A 162 -18.54 -1.15 5.25
N THR A 163 -18.48 -0.45 4.13
CA THR A 163 -19.34 -0.70 2.97
C THR A 163 -18.50 -1.41 1.93
N ARG A 164 -18.97 -2.58 1.46
CA ARG A 164 -18.39 -3.19 0.26
C ARG A 164 -18.99 -2.57 -0.96
N VAL A 165 -18.12 -2.32 -1.92
CA VAL A 165 -18.46 -1.71 -3.19
C VAL A 165 -17.86 -2.58 -4.29
N PRO A 166 -18.60 -2.93 -5.35
CA PRO A 166 -18.08 -3.77 -6.41
C PRO A 166 -16.88 -3.09 -7.05
N SER A 167 -15.84 -3.86 -7.32
CA SER A 167 -14.61 -3.30 -7.83
C SER A 167 -14.46 -3.46 -9.33
N VAL A 168 -13.83 -2.47 -9.97
CA VAL A 168 -13.59 -2.46 -11.41
C VAL A 168 -12.09 -2.58 -11.65
N SER A 169 -11.71 -3.67 -12.31
CA SER A 169 -10.34 -3.92 -12.72
C SER A 169 -10.00 -3.13 -13.99
N ILE A 170 -8.85 -2.46 -13.96
CA ILE A 170 -8.20 -1.85 -15.12
C ILE A 170 -7.13 -2.84 -15.58
N ASP A 171 -7.31 -3.44 -16.75
CA ASP A 171 -6.29 -4.24 -17.41
C ASP A 171 -5.80 -3.53 -18.68
N LEU A 172 -4.65 -2.86 -18.56
CA LEU A 172 -3.94 -2.23 -19.68
C LEU A 172 -2.62 -2.97 -19.95
N GLY A 173 -2.64 -4.30 -19.87
CA GLY A 173 -1.51 -5.18 -20.18
C GLY A 173 -0.45 -5.20 -19.07
N ARG A 174 0.44 -4.20 -19.03
CA ARG A 174 1.50 -4.09 -18.01
C ARG A 174 1.05 -3.33 -16.76
N LEU A 175 0.00 -2.53 -16.88
CA LEU A 175 -0.61 -1.79 -15.79
C LEU A 175 -1.89 -2.49 -15.38
N ARG A 176 -1.86 -3.10 -14.20
CA ARG A 176 -3.04 -3.68 -13.53
C ARG A 176 -3.38 -2.80 -12.35
N GLY A 177 -4.64 -2.41 -12.25
CA GLY A 177 -5.14 -1.58 -11.18
C GLY A 177 -6.60 -1.91 -10.91
N GLU A 178 -7.09 -1.43 -9.79
CA GLU A 178 -8.47 -1.60 -9.37
C GLU A 178 -8.95 -0.29 -8.76
N PHE A 179 -10.20 0.06 -8.98
CA PHE A 179 -10.83 1.21 -8.37
C PHE A 179 -12.28 0.88 -8.01
N ALA A 180 -12.79 1.60 -7.02
CA ALA A 180 -14.18 1.53 -6.60
C ALA A 180 -14.68 2.91 -6.12
N TYR A 181 -15.98 3.15 -6.25
CA TYR A 181 -16.66 4.38 -5.80
C TYR A 181 -18.14 4.09 -5.44
N TRP A 182 -18.74 4.93 -4.58
CA TRP A 182 -20.15 4.83 -4.13
C TRP A 182 -20.75 6.19 -3.79
#